data_AF-H0EV61-F1
#
_entry.id   AF-H0EV61-F1
#
_cell.length_a   1.000
_cell.length_b   1.000
_cell.length_c   1.000
_cell.angle_alpha   90.00
_cell.angle_beta   90.00
_cell.angle_gamma   90.00
#
_symmetry.space_group_name_H-M   'P 1'
#
loop_
_entity.id
_entity.type
_entity.pdbx_description
1 polymer ?
#
loop_
_entity_poly.entity_id
_entity_poly.type
_entity_poly.pdbx_seq_one_letter_code
_entity_poly.pdbx_strand_id
1 'polypeptide(L)'
;MRDGMFAEMADNPEADGRKVVEVNHWANKVTLDIIGVAGLGRDFKSLTATNDPLVQNYEEILEPTTEKLVYFVFNLVFGRRFLLTFIAAGHETTSSALTWSLYLLAQNPSLQTALRAELRSSLPSPSAPLPDTFDLPTTLESLPLLHATTNEVLRLYPSVPSTIRLSIRPTSILDTPVPANTRIQLSPWAINRSPSLWGPDAESFNPYRWIDVDGKANNIGGAREGGAGGGYYDEAEGGDEVEVGEGGGVVGGREEGLGIGVGGCIIYYI
;
A
#
# COMPACT_ATOMS: atom_id res chain seq x y z
N MET A 1 -4.72 -7.27 18.65
CA MET A 1 -3.70 -8.03 17.88
C MET A 1 -2.78 -8.83 18.80
N ARG A 2 -1.94 -8.20 19.63
CA ARG A 2 -0.98 -8.88 20.52
C ARG A 2 -1.59 -10.07 21.29
N ASP A 3 -2.66 -9.81 22.03
CA ASP A 3 -3.26 -10.82 22.90
C ASP A 3 -3.94 -11.95 22.10
N GLY A 4 -4.48 -11.65 20.92
CA GLY A 4 -5.05 -12.65 20.00
C GLY A 4 -3.99 -13.56 19.37
N MET A 5 -2.85 -13.00 18.92
CA MET A 5 -1.73 -13.79 18.40
C MET A 5 -1.15 -14.70 19.49
N PHE A 6 -1.01 -14.20 20.73
CA PHE A 6 -0.52 -15.03 21.83
C PHE A 6 -1.48 -16.15 22.23
N ALA A 7 -2.79 -15.94 22.10
CA ALA A 7 -3.79 -17.00 22.29
C ALA A 7 -3.65 -18.09 21.21
N GLU A 8 -3.55 -17.71 19.93
CA GLU A 8 -3.33 -18.67 18.82
C GLU A 8 -2.03 -19.48 19.01
N MET A 9 -0.95 -18.82 19.41
CA MET A 9 0.34 -19.48 19.72
C MET A 9 0.27 -20.42 20.93
N ALA A 10 -0.71 -20.23 21.81
CA ALA A 10 -0.94 -21.12 22.95
C ALA A 10 -1.78 -22.34 22.54
N ASP A 11 -2.72 -22.16 21.62
CA ASP A 11 -3.68 -23.18 21.22
C ASP A 11 -3.19 -24.08 20.07
N ASN A 12 -2.22 -23.65 19.26
CA ASN A 12 -1.74 -24.38 18.07
C ASN A 12 -0.19 -24.52 18.00
N PRO A 13 0.44 -25.28 18.91
CA PRO A 13 1.87 -25.59 18.79
C PRO A 13 2.13 -26.52 17.60
N GLU A 14 3.16 -26.26 16.80
CA GLU A 14 3.63 -27.22 15.80
C GLU A 14 4.07 -28.53 16.48
N ALA A 15 4.12 -29.62 15.71
CA ALA A 15 4.45 -30.96 16.21
C ALA A 15 5.84 -31.04 16.91
N ASP A 16 6.73 -30.06 16.70
CA ASP A 16 8.04 -29.97 17.35
C ASP A 16 8.11 -28.98 18.53
N GLY A 17 6.98 -28.38 18.92
CA GLY A 17 6.87 -27.43 20.02
C GLY A 17 7.20 -25.98 19.65
N ARG A 18 7.52 -25.66 18.38
CA ARG A 18 7.61 -24.29 17.91
C ARG A 18 6.24 -23.63 17.88
N LYS A 19 6.19 -22.37 18.29
CA LYS A 19 5.01 -21.52 18.19
C LYS A 19 5.14 -20.67 16.93
N VAL A 20 4.34 -21.00 15.93
CA VAL A 20 4.34 -20.34 14.62
C VAL A 20 3.08 -19.47 14.52
N VAL A 21 3.21 -18.30 13.89
CA VAL A 21 2.07 -17.43 13.59
C VAL A 21 2.15 -17.03 12.13
N GLU A 22 1.04 -17.21 11.42
CA GLU A 22 0.89 -16.79 10.04
C GLU A 22 0.60 -15.29 9.97
N VAL A 23 1.63 -14.51 9.60
CA VAL A 23 1.55 -13.04 9.60
C VAL A 23 0.51 -12.52 8.62
N ASN A 24 0.38 -13.14 7.44
CA ASN A 24 -0.61 -12.77 6.42
C ASN A 24 -2.05 -12.82 6.95
N HIS A 25 -2.38 -13.87 7.71
CA HIS A 25 -3.70 -14.04 8.32
C HIS A 25 -4.05 -12.88 9.25
N TRP A 26 -3.10 -12.49 10.09
CA TRP A 26 -3.27 -11.38 11.02
C TRP A 26 -3.25 -10.01 10.32
N ALA A 27 -2.44 -9.85 9.26
CA ALA A 27 -2.42 -8.64 8.46
C ALA A 27 -3.79 -8.38 7.81
N ASN A 28 -4.43 -9.42 7.26
CA ASN A 28 -5.78 -9.32 6.69
C ASN A 28 -6.81 -8.83 7.71
N LYS A 29 -6.76 -9.32 8.95
CA LYS A 29 -7.67 -8.89 10.03
C LYS A 29 -7.43 -7.42 10.41
N VAL A 30 -6.18 -7.05 10.64
CA VAL A 30 -5.80 -5.66 10.95
C VAL A 30 -6.31 -4.72 9.86
N THR A 31 -6.10 -5.06 8.59
CA THR A 31 -6.53 -4.22 7.47
C THR A 31 -8.05 -4.07 7.40
N LEU A 32 -8.80 -5.14 7.68
CA LEU A 32 -10.26 -5.09 7.71
C LEU A 32 -10.75 -4.11 8.78
N ASP A 33 -10.19 -4.17 9.99
CA ASP A 33 -10.54 -3.25 11.08
C ASP A 33 -10.19 -1.79 10.72
N ILE A 34 -9.04 -1.54 10.08
CA ILE A 34 -8.63 -0.21 9.61
C ILE A 34 -9.64 0.36 8.60
N ILE A 35 -9.98 -0.41 7.57
CA ILE A 35 -10.94 0.00 6.53
C ILE A 35 -12.33 0.20 7.13
N GLY A 36 -12.73 -0.65 8.07
CA GLY A 36 -13.98 -0.51 8.80
C GLY A 36 -14.09 0.81 9.54
N VAL A 37 -13.07 1.16 10.34
CA VAL A 37 -13.09 2.40 11.12
C VAL A 37 -12.96 3.62 10.20
N ALA A 38 -11.98 3.62 9.29
CA ALA A 38 -11.67 4.79 8.46
C ALA A 38 -12.70 5.03 7.35
N GLY A 39 -13.18 3.97 6.69
CA GLY A 39 -14.10 4.07 5.56
C GLY A 39 -15.57 3.98 5.95
N LEU A 40 -15.90 3.25 7.03
CA LEU A 40 -17.29 2.91 7.39
C LEU A 40 -17.72 3.42 8.77
N GLY A 41 -16.79 4.02 9.54
CA GLY A 41 -17.04 4.43 10.92
C GLY A 41 -17.35 3.26 11.86
N ARG A 42 -16.95 2.03 11.51
CA ARG A 42 -17.27 0.81 12.26
C ARG A 42 -16.05 -0.07 12.47
N ASP A 43 -15.71 -0.30 13.74
CA ASP A 43 -14.74 -1.32 14.12
C ASP A 43 -15.35 -2.73 13.99
N PHE A 44 -14.78 -3.56 13.10
CA PHE A 44 -15.20 -4.95 12.91
C PHE A 44 -14.72 -5.88 14.01
N LYS A 45 -13.76 -5.43 14.84
CA LYS A 45 -13.19 -6.21 15.95
C LYS A 45 -12.67 -7.59 15.53
N SER A 46 -12.21 -7.73 14.28
CA SER A 46 -11.73 -8.99 13.72
C SER A 46 -10.50 -9.53 14.48
N LEU A 47 -9.79 -8.65 15.20
CA LEU A 47 -8.65 -9.00 16.05
C LEU A 47 -9.01 -9.66 17.39
N THR A 48 -10.27 -9.59 17.84
CA THR A 48 -10.70 -10.10 19.15
C THR A 48 -11.93 -11.01 19.09
N ALA A 49 -12.77 -10.90 18.05
CA ALA A 49 -13.98 -11.70 17.89
C ALA A 49 -14.00 -12.41 16.52
N THR A 50 -13.71 -13.71 16.52
CA THR A 50 -13.75 -14.58 15.32
C THR A 50 -15.19 -14.95 14.88
N ASN A 51 -16.23 -14.48 15.58
CA ASN A 51 -17.62 -14.90 15.41
C ASN A 51 -18.60 -13.75 15.10
N ASP A 52 -18.12 -12.58 14.66
CA ASP A 52 -19.05 -11.57 14.14
C ASP A 52 -19.63 -12.06 12.80
N PRO A 53 -20.97 -12.14 12.64
CA PRO A 53 -21.61 -12.57 11.39
C PRO A 53 -21.13 -11.79 10.16
N LEU A 54 -20.65 -10.55 10.32
CA LEU A 54 -20.12 -9.76 9.22
C LEU A 54 -18.72 -10.16 8.78
N VAL A 55 -17.85 -10.60 9.70
CA VAL A 55 -16.52 -11.12 9.34
C VAL A 55 -16.67 -12.45 8.61
N GLN A 56 -17.58 -13.31 9.08
CA GLN A 56 -17.91 -14.56 8.38
C GLN A 56 -18.52 -14.29 7.00
N ASN A 57 -19.52 -13.40 6.89
CA ASN A 57 -20.07 -13.02 5.59
C ASN A 57 -19.03 -12.37 4.68
N TYR A 58 -18.05 -11.62 5.23
CA TYR A 58 -16.99 -11.00 4.46
C TYR A 58 -15.96 -12.01 3.95
N GLU A 59 -15.49 -12.92 4.81
CA GLU A 59 -14.65 -14.06 4.42
C GLU A 59 -15.37 -14.92 3.36
N GLU A 60 -16.67 -15.16 3.54
CA GLU A 60 -17.50 -15.87 2.56
C GLU A 60 -17.62 -15.09 1.24
N ILE A 61 -17.70 -13.75 1.27
CA ILE A 61 -17.75 -12.91 0.06
C ILE A 61 -16.42 -12.94 -0.69
N LEU A 62 -15.29 -13.02 0.02
CA LEU A 62 -13.95 -13.09 -0.57
C LEU A 62 -13.54 -14.49 -1.01
N GLU A 63 -14.22 -15.55 -0.56
CA GLU A 63 -13.97 -16.89 -1.07
C GLU A 63 -14.30 -16.98 -2.57
N PRO A 64 -13.32 -17.36 -3.42
CA PRO A 64 -13.48 -17.32 -4.87
C PRO A 64 -14.38 -18.47 -5.32
N THR A 65 -15.69 -18.21 -5.34
CA THR A 65 -16.67 -19.03 -6.05
C THR A 65 -17.07 -18.33 -7.35
N THR A 66 -17.36 -19.10 -8.40
CA THR A 66 -17.67 -18.56 -9.73
C THR A 66 -18.88 -17.60 -9.71
N GLU A 67 -19.88 -17.88 -8.86
CA GLU A 67 -21.05 -17.01 -8.68
C GLU A 67 -20.70 -15.68 -8.00
N LYS A 68 -19.87 -15.70 -6.95
CA LYS A 68 -19.42 -14.49 -6.25
C LYS A 68 -18.47 -13.66 -7.10
N LEU A 69 -17.62 -14.29 -7.92
CA LEU A 69 -16.77 -13.60 -8.89
C LEU A 69 -17.62 -12.87 -9.94
N VAL A 70 -18.66 -13.51 -10.48
CA VAL A 70 -19.60 -12.86 -11.42
C VAL A 70 -20.35 -11.71 -10.73
N TYR A 71 -20.80 -11.89 -9.49
CA TYR A 71 -21.44 -10.83 -8.71
C TYR A 71 -20.51 -9.65 -8.40
N PHE A 72 -19.24 -9.94 -8.10
CA PHE A 72 -18.19 -8.96 -7.86
C PHE A 72 -17.89 -8.16 -9.12
N VAL A 73 -17.64 -8.82 -10.26
CA VAL A 73 -17.41 -8.16 -11.55
C VAL A 73 -18.64 -7.35 -11.98
N PHE A 74 -19.84 -7.87 -11.75
CA PHE A 74 -21.07 -7.15 -12.03
C PHE A 74 -21.23 -5.90 -11.14
N ASN A 75 -20.93 -5.98 -9.84
CA ASN A 75 -20.94 -4.81 -8.95
C ASN A 75 -19.81 -3.83 -9.27
N LEU A 76 -18.65 -4.32 -9.69
CA LEU A 76 -17.51 -3.49 -10.09
C LEU A 76 -17.83 -2.65 -11.32
N VAL A 77 -18.57 -3.21 -12.29
CA VAL A 77 -18.88 -2.57 -13.57
C VAL A 77 -20.21 -1.81 -13.54
N PHE A 78 -21.21 -2.29 -12.79
CA PHE A 78 -22.58 -1.76 -12.81
C PHE A 78 -23.11 -1.34 -11.43
N GLY A 79 -22.40 -1.67 -10.35
CA GLY A 79 -22.83 -1.41 -8.99
C GLY A 79 -22.50 0.01 -8.55
N ARG A 80 -23.52 0.81 -8.26
CA ARG A 80 -23.44 2.14 -7.61
C ARG A 80 -22.87 2.12 -6.17
N ARG A 81 -22.23 1.03 -5.75
CA ARG A 81 -21.83 0.78 -4.36
C ARG A 81 -20.30 0.72 -4.27
N PHE A 82 -19.69 1.91 -4.20
CA PHE A 82 -18.26 2.13 -3.94
C PHE A 82 -17.70 1.34 -2.75
N LEU A 83 -18.55 0.96 -1.80
CA LEU A 83 -18.17 0.28 -0.56
C LEU A 83 -17.51 -1.09 -0.77
N LEU A 84 -18.05 -1.94 -1.65
CA LEU A 84 -17.45 -3.26 -1.91
C LEU A 84 -16.12 -3.14 -2.65
N THR A 85 -16.05 -2.21 -3.61
CA THR A 85 -14.82 -1.92 -4.35
C THR A 85 -13.72 -1.38 -3.43
N PHE A 86 -14.07 -0.45 -2.52
CA PHE A 86 -13.12 0.13 -1.57
C PHE A 86 -12.54 -0.92 -0.63
N ILE A 87 -13.40 -1.79 -0.08
CA ILE A 87 -12.95 -2.86 0.80
C ILE A 87 -12.06 -3.85 0.04
N ALA A 88 -12.50 -4.33 -1.14
CA ALA A 88 -11.72 -5.29 -1.91
C ALA A 88 -10.36 -4.72 -2.38
N ALA A 89 -10.33 -3.47 -2.88
CA ALA A 89 -9.10 -2.85 -3.37
C ALA A 89 -8.13 -2.49 -2.24
N GLY A 90 -8.63 -1.96 -1.11
CA GLY A 90 -7.81 -1.55 0.02
C GLY A 90 -7.33 -2.72 0.88
N HIS A 91 -8.07 -3.82 0.92
CA HIS A 91 -7.81 -4.93 1.84
C HIS A 91 -6.55 -5.71 1.46
N GLU A 92 -6.51 -6.28 0.26
CA GLU A 92 -5.36 -7.09 -0.16
C GLU A 92 -4.08 -6.25 -0.28
N THR A 93 -4.19 -5.02 -0.81
CA THR A 93 -3.02 -4.16 -1.05
C THR A 93 -2.35 -3.72 0.25
N THR A 94 -3.12 -3.31 1.25
CA THR A 94 -2.60 -2.88 2.55
C THR A 94 -2.08 -4.05 3.37
N SER A 95 -2.77 -5.20 3.34
CA SER A 95 -2.32 -6.42 4.03
C SER A 95 -0.99 -6.94 3.47
N SER A 96 -0.83 -6.91 2.14
CA SER A 96 0.43 -7.26 1.48
C SER A 96 1.57 -6.34 1.91
N ALA A 97 1.36 -5.03 1.91
CA ALA A 97 2.36 -4.05 2.36
C ALA A 97 2.76 -4.27 3.83
N LEU A 98 1.78 -4.53 4.71
CA LEU A 98 2.03 -4.83 6.13
C LEU A 98 2.84 -6.12 6.30
N THR A 99 2.51 -7.17 5.54
CA THR A 99 3.23 -8.44 5.59
C THR A 99 4.69 -8.27 5.18
N TRP A 100 4.97 -7.62 4.04
CA TRP A 100 6.35 -7.36 3.60
C TRP A 100 7.11 -6.48 4.58
N SER A 101 6.45 -5.49 5.18
CA SER A 101 7.03 -4.67 6.25
C SER A 101 7.49 -5.52 7.43
N LEU A 102 6.60 -6.40 7.94
CA LEU A 102 6.91 -7.26 9.07
C LEU A 102 8.02 -8.27 8.74
N TYR A 103 7.98 -8.85 7.55
CA TYR A 103 9.03 -9.77 7.07
C TYR A 103 10.40 -9.09 7.01
N LEU A 104 10.48 -7.90 6.41
CA LEU A 104 11.73 -7.15 6.29
C LEU A 104 12.25 -6.67 7.66
N LEU A 105 11.37 -6.22 8.54
CA LEU A 105 11.75 -5.85 9.92
C LEU A 105 12.23 -7.05 10.74
N ALA A 106 11.62 -8.23 10.56
CA ALA A 106 12.06 -9.45 11.22
C ALA A 106 13.47 -9.88 10.80
N GLN A 107 13.83 -9.63 9.54
CA GLN A 107 15.18 -9.87 9.01
C GLN A 107 16.19 -8.77 9.39
N ASN A 108 15.74 -7.61 9.90
CA ASN A 108 16.59 -6.47 10.24
C ASN A 108 16.38 -6.01 11.70
N PRO A 109 16.86 -6.77 12.71
CA PRO A 109 16.58 -6.47 14.13
C PRO A 109 17.11 -5.12 14.62
N SER A 110 18.23 -4.65 14.05
CA SER A 110 18.80 -3.32 14.36
C SER A 110 17.86 -2.20 13.92
N LEU A 111 17.38 -2.25 12.68
CA LEU A 111 16.37 -1.34 12.15
C LEU A 111 15.07 -1.41 12.96
N GLN A 112 14.59 -2.62 13.27
CA GLN A 112 13.39 -2.79 14.08
C GLN A 112 13.53 -2.13 15.46
N THR A 113 14.70 -2.22 16.08
CA THR A 113 14.99 -1.58 17.36
C THR A 113 15.01 -0.06 17.23
N ALA A 114 15.66 0.47 16.19
CA ALA A 114 15.71 1.91 15.93
C ALA A 114 14.31 2.50 15.63
N LEU A 115 13.53 1.85 14.77
CA LEU A 115 12.16 2.26 14.45
C LEU A 115 11.26 2.21 15.68
N ARG A 116 11.40 1.17 16.51
CA ARG A 116 10.68 1.09 17.80
C ARG A 116 11.07 2.23 18.73
N ALA A 117 12.33 2.63 18.76
CA ALA A 117 12.79 3.75 19.58
C ALA A 117 12.17 5.08 19.11
N GLU A 118 12.17 5.35 17.80
CA GLU A 118 11.54 6.54 17.19
C GLU A 118 10.04 6.61 17.51
N LEU A 119 9.30 5.51 17.34
CA LEU A 119 7.87 5.46 17.66
C LEU A 119 7.62 5.69 19.15
N ARG A 120 8.47 5.15 20.03
CA ARG A 120 8.29 5.28 21.49
C ARG A 120 8.68 6.65 22.04
N SER A 121 9.56 7.38 21.36
CA SER A 121 9.86 8.77 21.72
C SER A 121 8.76 9.74 21.29
N SER A 122 8.04 9.43 20.22
CA SER A 122 7.10 10.36 19.58
C SER A 122 5.62 10.06 19.86
N LEU A 123 5.28 8.81 20.21
CA LEU A 123 3.89 8.40 20.46
C LEU A 123 3.64 8.10 21.95
N PRO A 124 2.43 8.42 22.47
CA PRO A 124 1.98 7.96 23.78
C PRO A 124 2.05 6.44 23.93
N SER A 125 2.04 5.97 25.18
CA SER A 125 2.01 4.53 25.44
C SER A 125 0.83 3.87 24.73
N PRO A 126 1.02 2.76 23.99
CA PRO A 126 -0.06 2.02 23.33
C PRO A 126 -1.11 1.47 24.29
N SER A 127 -0.83 1.46 25.61
CA SER A 127 -1.76 1.03 26.65
C SER A 127 -2.56 2.18 27.24
N ALA A 128 -2.28 3.42 26.86
CA ALA A 128 -3.04 4.60 27.25
C ALA A 128 -3.89 5.08 26.06
N PRO A 129 -5.11 5.58 26.30
CA PRO A 129 -5.87 6.25 25.26
C PRO A 129 -5.07 7.45 24.72
N LEU A 130 -5.14 7.66 23.40
CA LEU A 130 -4.60 8.87 22.78
C LEU A 130 -5.36 10.08 23.35
N PRO A 131 -4.67 11.14 23.81
CA PRO A 131 -5.33 12.37 24.19
C PRO A 131 -6.10 12.96 23.00
N ASP A 132 -7.30 13.50 23.22
CA ASP A 132 -8.11 14.12 22.15
C ASP A 132 -7.39 15.27 21.44
N THR A 133 -6.42 15.90 22.11
CA THR A 133 -5.59 17.00 21.59
C THR A 133 -4.33 16.52 20.87
N PHE A 134 -4.08 15.21 20.82
CA PHE A 134 -2.89 14.66 20.20
C PHE A 134 -3.05 14.58 18.68
N ASP A 135 -2.24 15.36 17.98
CA ASP A 135 -2.21 15.37 16.52
C ASP A 135 -1.43 14.17 15.98
N LEU A 136 -2.10 13.01 15.93
CA LEU A 136 -1.52 11.76 15.45
C LEU A 136 -1.08 11.84 13.98
N PRO A 137 -1.87 12.34 13.02
CA PRO A 137 -1.46 12.41 11.62
C PRO A 137 -0.17 13.20 11.41
N THR A 138 -0.10 14.44 11.91
CA THR A 138 1.10 15.28 11.76
C THR A 138 2.30 14.66 12.47
N THR A 139 2.10 14.03 13.63
CA THR A 139 3.17 13.33 14.33
C THR A 139 3.73 12.19 13.48
N LEU A 140 2.88 11.34 12.89
CA LEU A 140 3.31 10.20 12.08
C LEU A 140 4.04 10.65 10.80
N GLU A 141 3.58 11.71 10.15
CA GLU A 141 4.23 12.30 8.97
C GLU A 141 5.61 12.87 9.28
N SER A 142 5.84 13.31 10.53
CA SER A 142 7.12 13.86 10.96
C SER A 142 8.21 12.82 11.26
N LEU A 143 7.88 11.51 11.22
CA LEU A 143 8.81 10.43 11.61
C LEU A 143 9.65 9.94 10.41
N PRO A 144 10.93 10.35 10.30
CA PRO A 144 11.74 10.06 9.12
C PRO A 144 12.01 8.56 8.94
N LEU A 145 12.31 7.81 10.01
CA LEU A 145 12.64 6.40 9.87
C LEU A 145 11.41 5.55 9.57
N LEU A 146 10.25 5.90 10.12
CA LEU A 146 8.96 5.29 9.75
C LEU A 146 8.65 5.50 8.27
N HIS A 147 8.78 6.74 7.78
CA HIS A 147 8.51 7.07 6.37
C HIS A 147 9.51 6.35 5.46
N ALA A 148 10.79 6.42 5.79
CA ALA A 148 11.87 5.75 5.07
C ALA A 148 11.69 4.22 4.98
N THR A 149 11.28 3.60 6.09
CA THR A 149 11.00 2.15 6.13
C THR A 149 9.83 1.81 5.22
N THR A 150 8.73 2.57 5.31
CA THR A 150 7.53 2.35 4.50
C THR A 150 7.83 2.49 3.01
N ASN A 151 8.53 3.55 2.61
CA ASN A 151 8.90 3.76 1.21
C ASN A 151 9.82 2.66 0.69
N GLU A 152 10.80 2.22 1.48
CA GLU A 152 11.71 1.16 1.05
C GLU A 152 11.01 -0.21 0.93
N VAL A 153 10.05 -0.50 1.81
CA VAL A 153 9.20 -1.68 1.68
C VAL A 153 8.41 -1.61 0.38
N LEU A 154 7.73 -0.50 0.08
CA LEU A 154 6.92 -0.37 -1.13
C LEU A 154 7.74 -0.28 -2.42
N ARG A 155 8.98 0.21 -2.34
CA ARG A 155 9.93 0.21 -3.46
C ARG A 155 10.26 -1.22 -3.85
N LEU A 156 10.70 -2.04 -2.90
CA LEU A 156 11.02 -3.44 -3.18
C LEU A 156 9.74 -4.25 -3.39
N TYR A 157 8.77 -4.21 -2.51
CA TYR A 157 7.58 -5.04 -2.57
C TYR A 157 6.32 -4.20 -2.78
N PRO A 158 6.15 -3.60 -3.99
CA PRO A 158 4.93 -2.89 -4.31
C PRO A 158 3.75 -3.86 -4.30
N SER A 159 2.66 -3.49 -3.63
CA SER A 159 1.44 -4.31 -3.59
C SER A 159 0.86 -4.59 -4.98
N VAL A 160 1.13 -3.71 -5.95
CA VAL A 160 0.81 -3.90 -7.36
C VAL A 160 2.11 -3.93 -8.19
N PRO A 161 2.69 -5.13 -8.44
CA PRO A 161 4.00 -5.25 -9.08
C PRO A 161 4.00 -5.05 -10.60
N SER A 162 2.81 -5.06 -11.22
CA SER A 162 2.63 -4.80 -12.65
C SER A 162 1.29 -4.09 -12.87
N THR A 163 1.28 -3.11 -13.76
CA THR A 163 0.05 -2.46 -14.24
C THR A 163 0.07 -2.38 -15.76
N ILE A 164 -1.10 -2.19 -16.37
CA ILE A 164 -1.26 -2.15 -17.83
C ILE A 164 -1.95 -0.83 -18.20
N ARG A 165 -1.47 -0.21 -19.27
CA ARG A 165 -2.09 0.95 -19.92
C ARG A 165 -2.50 0.55 -21.34
N LEU A 166 -3.55 1.16 -21.87
CA LEU A 166 -3.97 0.98 -23.25
C LEU A 166 -3.81 2.31 -23.97
N SER A 167 -3.03 2.33 -25.05
CA SER A 167 -2.97 3.49 -25.93
C SER A 167 -4.33 3.65 -26.63
N ILE A 168 -5.03 4.76 -26.38
CA ILE A 168 -6.35 5.03 -27.02
C ILE A 168 -6.21 5.69 -28.40
N ARG A 169 -5.01 6.21 -28.71
CA ARG A 169 -4.66 6.87 -29.98
C ARG A 169 -3.17 6.69 -30.26
N PRO A 170 -2.73 6.79 -31.52
CA PRO A 170 -1.30 6.75 -31.83
C PRO A 170 -0.57 7.83 -31.03
N THR A 171 0.51 7.45 -30.38
CA THR A 171 1.33 8.29 -29.51
C THR A 171 2.80 7.86 -29.62
N SER A 172 3.66 8.40 -28.79
CA SER A 172 5.03 7.93 -28.60
C SER A 172 5.34 7.81 -27.11
N ILE A 173 6.25 6.91 -26.77
CA ILE A 173 6.89 6.84 -25.46
C ILE A 173 8.37 7.07 -25.72
N LEU A 174 8.89 8.21 -25.26
CA LEU A 174 10.20 8.71 -25.68
C LEU A 174 10.26 8.73 -27.22
N ASP A 175 11.36 8.25 -27.81
CA ASP A 175 11.53 8.15 -29.26
C ASP A 175 10.85 6.93 -29.91
N THR A 176 10.03 6.19 -29.15
CA THR A 176 9.37 4.98 -29.65
C THR A 176 7.91 5.26 -30.02
N PRO A 177 7.52 5.15 -31.31
CA PRO A 177 6.12 5.30 -31.70
C PRO A 177 5.27 4.13 -31.20
N VAL A 178 4.10 4.46 -30.64
CA VAL A 178 3.13 3.52 -30.08
C VAL A 178 1.81 3.65 -30.84
N PRO A 179 1.39 2.63 -31.61
CA PRO A 179 0.10 2.64 -32.29
C PRO A 179 -1.08 2.68 -31.32
N ALA A 180 -2.23 3.18 -31.79
CA ALA A 180 -3.48 3.03 -31.07
C ALA A 180 -3.77 1.55 -30.76
N ASN A 181 -4.48 1.32 -29.66
CA ASN A 181 -4.87 0.01 -29.15
C ASN A 181 -3.69 -0.89 -28.73
N THR A 182 -2.53 -0.29 -28.43
CA THR A 182 -1.36 -1.02 -27.89
C THR A 182 -1.46 -1.14 -26.37
N ARG A 183 -1.29 -2.35 -25.85
CA ARG A 183 -1.17 -2.60 -24.39
C ARG A 183 0.27 -2.37 -23.96
N ILE A 184 0.46 -1.45 -23.03
CA ILE A 184 1.75 -1.11 -22.44
C ILE A 184 1.77 -1.69 -21.02
N GLN A 185 2.69 -2.62 -20.77
CA GLN A 185 2.87 -3.18 -19.43
C GLN A 185 3.97 -2.42 -18.71
N LEU A 186 3.62 -1.85 -17.55
CA LEU A 186 4.56 -1.21 -16.65
C LEU A 186 4.83 -2.16 -15.47
N SER A 187 6.09 -2.38 -15.12
CA SER A 187 6.47 -3.19 -13.98
C SER A 187 7.19 -2.34 -12.93
N PRO A 188 6.44 -1.75 -11.97
CA PRO A 188 7.05 -1.10 -10.81
C PRO A 188 8.07 -1.99 -10.11
N TRP A 189 7.81 -3.30 -10.01
CA TRP A 189 8.75 -4.26 -9.42
C TRP A 189 10.14 -4.26 -10.08
N ALA A 190 10.17 -4.26 -11.42
CA ALA A 190 11.42 -4.27 -12.19
C ALA A 190 12.09 -2.89 -12.19
N ILE A 191 11.32 -1.82 -12.40
CA ILE A 191 11.80 -0.43 -12.40
C ILE A 191 12.45 -0.13 -11.05
N ASN A 192 11.80 -0.49 -9.96
CA ASN A 192 12.26 -0.22 -8.61
C ASN A 192 13.48 -1.03 -8.18
N ARG A 193 13.85 -2.08 -8.91
CA ARG A 193 15.06 -2.89 -8.68
C ARG A 193 16.15 -2.67 -9.71
N SER A 194 15.92 -1.82 -10.70
CA SER A 194 16.91 -1.62 -11.75
C SER A 194 18.16 -0.94 -11.18
N PRO A 195 19.35 -1.57 -11.27
CA PRO A 195 20.58 -0.93 -10.83
C PRO A 195 20.93 0.34 -11.61
N SER A 196 20.39 0.50 -12.83
CA SER A 196 20.56 1.73 -13.62
C SER A 196 19.85 2.94 -12.99
N LEU A 197 18.75 2.71 -12.27
CA LEU A 197 17.93 3.75 -11.65
C LEU A 197 18.26 3.93 -10.16
N TRP A 198 18.49 2.82 -9.46
CA TRP A 198 18.64 2.78 -8.00
C TRP A 198 20.06 2.49 -7.50
N GLY A 199 21.02 2.28 -8.42
CA GLY A 199 22.41 2.00 -8.08
C GLY A 199 22.69 0.51 -7.80
N PRO A 200 23.95 0.17 -7.45
CA PRO A 200 24.36 -1.23 -7.29
C PRO A 200 23.66 -1.97 -6.15
N ASP A 201 23.09 -1.23 -5.18
CA ASP A 201 22.35 -1.79 -4.05
C ASP A 201 20.83 -1.80 -4.27
N ALA A 202 20.36 -1.69 -5.52
CA ALA A 202 18.95 -1.61 -5.88
C ALA A 202 18.09 -2.78 -5.34
N GLU A 203 18.64 -3.98 -5.20
CA GLU A 203 17.92 -5.12 -4.63
C GLU A 203 18.00 -5.20 -3.10
N SER A 204 18.87 -4.39 -2.49
CA SER A 204 19.06 -4.37 -1.04
C SER A 204 18.00 -3.51 -0.36
N PHE A 205 17.49 -3.99 0.78
CA PHE A 205 16.60 -3.23 1.64
C PHE A 205 17.40 -2.24 2.48
N ASN A 206 17.35 -0.96 2.11
CA ASN A 206 18.07 0.11 2.79
C ASN A 206 17.16 1.34 2.99
N PRO A 207 16.40 1.41 4.11
CA PRO A 207 15.55 2.56 4.42
C PRO A 207 16.30 3.89 4.48
N TYR A 208 17.55 3.90 4.92
CA TYR A 208 18.33 5.13 5.09
C TYR A 208 18.58 5.87 3.76
N ARG A 209 18.35 5.25 2.60
CA ARG A 209 18.38 5.94 1.30
C ARG A 209 17.34 7.06 1.19
N TRP A 210 16.25 6.97 1.97
CA TRP A 210 15.16 7.93 1.99
C TRP A 210 15.37 9.05 3.01
N ILE A 211 16.52 9.07 3.69
CA ILE A 211 16.86 10.06 4.72
C ILE A 211 18.05 10.89 4.22
N ASP A 212 17.95 12.22 4.31
CA ASP A 212 19.03 13.14 3.96
C ASP A 212 20.09 13.28 5.07
N VAL A 213 21.09 14.11 4.80
CA VAL A 213 22.19 14.38 5.74
C VAL A 213 21.75 15.08 7.02
N ASP A 214 20.60 15.77 6.99
CA ASP A 214 20.01 16.48 8.13
C ASP A 214 19.05 15.57 8.93
N GLY A 215 18.90 14.30 8.51
CA GLY A 215 18.03 13.33 9.15
C GLY A 215 16.55 13.45 8.76
N LYS A 216 16.22 14.19 7.70
CA LYS A 216 14.85 14.37 7.19
C LYS A 216 14.56 13.47 6.00
N ALA A 217 13.28 13.24 5.72
CA ALA A 217 12.86 12.49 4.54
C ALA A 217 13.25 13.26 3.26
N ASN A 218 13.96 12.60 2.34
CA ASN A 218 14.40 13.19 1.07
C ASN A 218 13.42 12.94 -0.10
N ASN A 219 12.37 12.15 0.13
CA ASN A 219 11.30 11.76 -0.80
C ASN A 219 11.70 11.10 -2.14
N ILE A 220 12.99 11.11 -2.51
CA ILE A 220 13.50 10.58 -3.78
C ILE A 220 14.25 9.25 -3.64
N GLY A 221 14.70 8.89 -2.43
CA GLY A 221 15.37 7.62 -2.15
C GLY A 221 16.71 7.45 -2.86
N GLY A 222 17.27 8.52 -3.43
CA GLY A 222 18.49 8.50 -4.24
C GLY A 222 18.32 7.94 -5.66
N ALA A 223 17.09 7.80 -6.15
CA ALA A 223 16.85 7.38 -7.53
C ALA A 223 17.31 8.44 -8.54
N ARG A 224 17.87 7.97 -9.67
CA ARG A 224 18.02 8.80 -10.88
C ARG A 224 16.64 8.97 -11.55
N GLU A 225 16.45 10.02 -12.35
CA GLU A 225 15.19 10.35 -13.02
C GLU A 225 14.42 9.09 -13.49
N GLY A 226 13.14 8.97 -13.08
CA GLY A 226 12.28 7.84 -13.42
C GLY A 226 12.19 6.71 -12.37
N GLY A 227 12.90 6.78 -11.24
CA GLY A 227 12.60 5.93 -10.08
C GLY A 227 11.40 6.43 -9.27
N ALA A 228 10.69 5.52 -8.60
CA ALA A 228 9.45 5.77 -7.86
C ALA A 228 9.51 6.85 -6.75
N GLY A 229 10.68 7.44 -6.46
CA GLY A 229 10.80 8.60 -5.56
C GLY A 229 10.57 9.97 -6.24
N GLY A 230 10.46 10.03 -7.56
CA GLY A 230 10.26 11.30 -8.28
C GLY A 230 8.80 11.58 -8.58
N GLY A 231 8.01 11.97 -7.58
CA GLY A 231 6.79 12.74 -7.83
C GLY A 231 7.19 14.15 -8.23
N TYR A 232 7.30 14.43 -9.54
CA TYR A 232 7.44 15.79 -10.04
C TYR A 232 6.16 16.56 -9.71
N TYR A 233 6.16 17.27 -8.58
CA TYR A 233 5.23 18.37 -8.33
C TYR A 233 5.89 19.63 -8.89
N ASP A 234 5.69 19.90 -10.18
CA ASP A 234 5.95 21.23 -10.72
C ASP A 234 4.62 21.78 -11.23
N GLU A 235 4.19 22.90 -10.64
CA GLU A 235 3.05 23.70 -11.10
C GLU A 235 3.42 24.31 -12.46
N ALA A 236 3.33 23.51 -13.52
CA ALA A 236 3.51 24.00 -14.88
C ALA A 236 2.15 24.35 -15.50
N GLU A 237 1.86 25.64 -15.52
CA GLU A 237 0.80 26.23 -16.34
C GLU A 237 0.93 25.79 -17.80
N GLY A 238 -0.15 25.24 -18.36
CA GLY A 238 -0.42 25.23 -19.80
C GLY A 238 0.35 24.21 -20.65
N GLY A 239 -0.10 22.95 -20.63
CA GLY A 239 0.22 21.94 -21.65
C GLY A 239 -0.99 21.03 -21.89
N ASP A 240 -1.29 20.71 -23.15
CA ASP A 240 -2.47 19.94 -23.56
C ASP A 240 -2.56 18.57 -22.84
N GLU A 241 -3.67 18.34 -22.14
CA GLU A 241 -3.99 17.06 -21.51
C GLU A 241 -4.01 15.93 -22.54
N VAL A 242 -3.10 14.96 -22.43
CA VAL A 242 -3.24 13.67 -23.12
C VAL A 242 -4.00 12.72 -22.20
N GLU A 243 -5.30 12.62 -22.45
CA GLU A 243 -6.21 11.69 -21.79
C GLU A 243 -5.73 10.24 -22.05
N VAL A 244 -5.17 9.57 -21.04
CA VAL A 244 -4.86 8.15 -21.07
C VAL A 244 -5.78 7.48 -20.06
N GLY A 245 -6.94 7.03 -20.55
CA GLY A 245 -7.93 6.34 -19.72
C GLY A 245 -7.37 5.04 -19.14
N GLU A 246 -7.57 4.83 -17.84
CA GLU A 246 -7.53 3.50 -17.27
C GLU A 246 -8.67 2.69 -17.91
N GLY A 247 -8.38 1.47 -18.36
CA GLY A 247 -9.36 0.62 -19.00
C GLY A 247 -10.46 0.18 -18.03
N GLY A 248 -11.48 1.02 -17.88
CA GLY A 248 -12.74 0.81 -17.18
C GLY A 248 -13.74 1.86 -17.70
N GLY A 249 -14.96 1.44 -18.01
CA GLY A 249 -15.92 2.18 -18.83
C GLY A 249 -16.14 3.66 -18.46
N VAL A 250 -16.25 4.47 -19.51
CA VAL A 250 -16.55 5.91 -19.49
C VAL A 250 -17.81 6.23 -18.70
N VAL A 251 -17.70 7.01 -17.62
CA VAL A 251 -18.74 7.94 -17.15
C VAL A 251 -18.04 9.17 -16.57
N GLY A 252 -18.20 10.32 -17.24
CA GLY A 252 -17.66 11.60 -16.80
C GLY A 252 -18.32 12.11 -15.52
N GLY A 253 -17.49 12.56 -14.58
CA GLY A 253 -17.89 13.27 -13.38
C GLY A 253 -16.68 13.98 -12.77
N ARG A 254 -16.73 15.31 -12.67
CA ARG A 254 -15.78 16.11 -11.90
C ARG A 254 -15.87 15.69 -10.44
N GLU A 255 -14.80 15.12 -9.89
CA GLU A 255 -14.64 14.94 -8.45
C GLU A 255 -13.43 15.75 -7.97
N GLU A 256 -13.71 16.87 -7.28
CA GLU A 256 -12.79 17.48 -6.34
C GLU A 256 -12.87 16.64 -5.05
N GLY A 257 -11.79 15.92 -4.71
CA GLY A 257 -11.78 15.02 -3.56
C GLY A 257 -10.37 14.64 -3.09
N LEU A 258 -10.13 14.92 -1.82
CA LEU A 258 -8.98 14.59 -0.97
C LEU A 258 -8.23 13.30 -1.39
N GLY A 259 -7.02 13.46 -1.95
CA GLY A 259 -6.18 12.35 -2.40
C GLY A 259 -5.44 11.69 -1.23
N ILE A 260 -5.87 10.48 -0.84
CA ILE A 260 -5.04 9.55 -0.07
C ILE A 260 -4.11 8.88 -1.08
N GLY A 261 -2.86 9.33 -1.13
CA GLY A 261 -1.85 8.87 -2.08
C GLY A 261 -1.49 7.39 -1.88
N VAL A 262 -2.23 6.50 -2.53
CA VAL A 262 -1.65 5.24 -3.02
C VAL A 262 -0.58 5.63 -4.02
N GLY A 263 0.66 5.18 -3.80
CA GLY A 263 1.85 5.50 -4.60
C GLY A 263 1.72 5.12 -6.09
N GLY A 264 0.88 5.84 -6.79
CA GLY A 264 0.70 5.81 -8.23
C GLY A 264 1.80 6.63 -8.86
N CYS A 265 2.65 5.98 -9.65
CA CYS A 265 3.42 6.65 -10.68
C CYS A 265 2.43 7.35 -11.63
N ILE A 266 2.12 8.62 -11.37
CA ILE A 266 1.63 9.51 -12.40
C ILE A 266 2.87 9.94 -13.17
N ILE A 267 3.11 9.29 -14.30
CA ILE A 267 4.19 9.66 -15.21
C ILE A 267 3.61 10.72 -16.15
N TYR A 268 3.90 11.99 -15.88
CA TYR A 268 3.73 13.05 -16.86
C TYR A 268 4.94 13.01 -17.80
N TYR A 269 4.69 12.89 -19.10
CA TYR A 269 5.69 13.18 -20.13
C TYR A 269 5.20 14.37 -20.96
N ILE A 270 6.07 15.37 -21.07
CA ILE A 270 5.95 16.57 -21.93
C ILE A 270 5.95 16.14 -23.40
#